data_AF-A0A8T3R9H3-F1
#
_entry.id   AF-A0A8T3R9H3-F1
#
_cell.length_a   1.000
_cell.length_b   1.000
_cell.length_c   1.000
_cell.angle_alpha   90.00
_cell.angle_beta   90.00
_cell.angle_gamma   90.00
#
_symmetry.space_group_name_H-M   'P 1'
#
loop_
_entity.id
_entity.type
_entity.pdbx_description
1 polymer ?
#
loop_
_entity_poly.entity_id
_entity_poly.type
_entity_poly.pdbx_seq_one_letter_code
_entity_poly.pdbx_strand_id
1 'polypeptide(L)'
;MNESIVQAILLAFALVVILMPTFLRILRRLGFGKRIRLEGPQSHLVKEGTPTMGGLLMITVVGGSALVLELLSGDFLDGSTFAPLATLGLVGALGAADDYLNARTGDGIRGRQKLLWQTAVAGYVAFQIQQTYAIDVLLVPFLGPVEIAPVVYVAFAAFAIIATSNGVNLTDGLTVWPAARSSSPSSAS
;
A
#
# COMPACT_ATOMS: atom_id res chain seq x y z
N MET A 1 22.46 -12.05 4.45
CA MET A 1 21.02 -12.19 4.14
C MET A 1 20.68 -13.66 4.29
N ASN A 2 19.77 -13.99 5.21
CA ASN A 2 19.48 -15.38 5.57
C ASN A 2 18.76 -16.08 4.40
N GLU A 3 19.08 -17.34 4.13
CA GLU A 3 18.48 -18.11 3.03
C GLU A 3 16.94 -18.18 3.14
N SER A 4 16.42 -18.21 4.37
CA SER A 4 14.99 -18.18 4.68
C SER A 4 14.28 -16.93 4.16
N ILE A 5 14.93 -15.76 4.21
CA ILE A 5 14.36 -14.49 3.74
C ILE A 5 14.24 -14.50 2.21
N VAL A 6 15.24 -15.05 1.52
CA VAL A 6 15.22 -15.15 0.06
C VAL A 6 14.09 -16.09 -0.39
N GLN A 7 13.96 -17.24 0.27
CA GLN A 7 12.89 -18.20 0.02
C GLN A 7 11.50 -17.58 0.25
N ALA A 8 11.35 -16.80 1.33
CA ALA A 8 10.12 -16.07 1.65
C ALA A 8 9.73 -15.08 0.55
N ILE A 9 10.67 -14.26 0.08
CA ILE A 9 10.44 -13.28 -0.97
C ILE A 9 10.01 -13.97 -2.28
N LEU A 10 10.72 -15.04 -2.66
CA LEU A 10 10.41 -15.79 -3.87
C LEU A 10 9.04 -16.48 -3.80
N LEU A 11 8.70 -17.05 -2.63
CA LEU A 11 7.40 -17.67 -2.40
C LEU A 11 6.27 -16.65 -2.47
N ALA A 12 6.42 -15.51 -1.79
CA ALA A 12 5.44 -14.42 -1.83
C ALA A 12 5.23 -13.91 -3.26
N PHE A 13 6.32 -13.71 -4.01
CA PHE A 13 6.26 -13.32 -5.42
C PHE A 13 5.50 -14.34 -6.27
N ALA A 14 5.84 -15.62 -6.16
CA ALA A 14 5.19 -16.69 -6.91
C ALA A 14 3.69 -16.77 -6.60
N LEU A 15 3.32 -16.67 -5.32
CA LEU A 15 1.91 -16.65 -4.88
C LEU A 15 1.14 -15.47 -5.46
N VAL A 16 1.70 -14.26 -5.44
CA VAL A 16 1.06 -13.08 -6.05
C VAL A 16 0.82 -13.31 -7.53
N VAL A 17 1.85 -13.73 -8.29
CA VAL A 17 1.75 -13.94 -9.74
C VAL A 17 0.69 -14.98 -10.10
N ILE A 18 0.62 -16.08 -9.35
CA ILE A 18 -0.34 -17.17 -9.60
C ILE A 18 -1.76 -16.76 -9.22
N LEU A 19 -1.94 -16.07 -8.09
CA LEU A 19 -3.26 -15.72 -7.56
C LEU A 19 -3.87 -14.49 -8.24
N MET A 20 -3.05 -13.57 -8.78
CA MET A 20 -3.50 -12.30 -9.37
C MET A 20 -4.60 -12.47 -10.43
N PRO A 21 -4.49 -13.36 -11.45
CA PRO A 21 -5.50 -13.46 -12.50
C PRO A 21 -6.86 -13.95 -11.97
N THR A 22 -6.86 -14.82 -10.95
CA THR A 22 -8.07 -15.34 -10.32
C THR A 22 -8.69 -14.30 -9.40
N PHE A 23 -7.85 -13.60 -8.61
CA PHE A 23 -8.26 -12.50 -7.75
C PHE A 23 -8.93 -11.37 -8.55
N LEU A 24 -8.34 -10.95 -9.67
CA LEU A 24 -8.93 -9.94 -10.55
C LEU A 24 -10.25 -10.41 -11.19
N ARG A 25 -10.42 -11.71 -11.45
CA ARG A 25 -11.71 -12.27 -11.91
C ARG A 25 -12.78 -12.21 -10.82
N ILE A 26 -12.42 -12.52 -9.57
CA ILE A 26 -13.32 -12.44 -8.41
C ILE A 26 -13.75 -10.99 -8.17
N LEU A 27 -12.81 -10.04 -8.14
CA LEU A 27 -13.12 -8.62 -7.96
C LEU A 27 -14.06 -8.08 -9.05
N ARG A 28 -13.86 -8.47 -10.31
CA ARG A 28 -14.78 -8.13 -11.40
C ARG A 28 -16.19 -8.68 -11.19
N ARG A 29 -16.31 -9.93 -10.72
CA ARG A 29 -17.62 -10.54 -10.40
C ARG A 29 -18.32 -9.89 -9.21
N LEU A 30 -17.55 -9.43 -8.22
CA LEU A 30 -18.07 -8.74 -7.04
C LEU A 30 -18.48 -7.28 -7.32
N GLY A 31 -18.31 -6.79 -8.56
CA GLY A 31 -18.74 -5.45 -8.95
C GLY A 31 -17.75 -4.34 -8.57
N PHE A 32 -16.51 -4.67 -8.21
CA PHE A 32 -15.42 -3.71 -7.95
C PHE A 32 -14.76 -3.17 -9.23
N GLY A 33 -15.46 -3.23 -10.37
CA GLY A 33 -15.06 -2.52 -11.57
C GLY A 33 -15.43 -1.03 -11.42
N LYS A 34 -14.52 -0.11 -11.73
CA LYS A 34 -14.81 1.33 -11.70
C LYS A 34 -16.09 1.62 -12.49
N ARG A 35 -17.11 2.19 -11.85
CA ARG A 35 -18.22 2.84 -12.56
C ARG A 35 -17.70 4.14 -13.16
N ILE A 36 -17.86 4.29 -14.46
CA ILE A 36 -17.38 5.47 -15.19
C ILE A 36 -18.28 6.66 -14.82
N ARG A 37 -17.71 7.75 -14.31
CA ARG A 37 -18.36 9.07 -14.34
C ARG A 37 -18.19 9.60 -15.76
N LEU A 38 -19.29 9.88 -16.46
CA LEU A 38 -19.34 10.38 -17.84
C LEU A 38 -18.72 11.77 -18.04
N GLU A 39 -18.27 12.45 -16.98
CA GLU A 39 -17.87 13.86 -16.98
C GLU A 39 -16.34 14.11 -17.09
N GLY A 40 -15.53 13.08 -17.33
CA GLY A 40 -14.06 13.21 -17.43
C GLY A 40 -13.51 13.26 -18.87
N PRO A 41 -12.36 13.92 -19.13
CA PRO A 41 -11.76 13.98 -20.47
C PRO A 41 -11.45 12.59 -21.02
N GLN A 42 -11.66 12.40 -22.33
CA GLN A 42 -11.67 11.10 -23.04
C GLN A 42 -10.41 10.24 -22.86
N SER A 43 -9.29 10.81 -22.40
CA SER A 43 -8.07 10.08 -22.03
C SER A 43 -8.22 9.17 -20.79
N HIS A 44 -9.26 9.38 -19.96
CA HIS A 44 -9.55 8.54 -18.78
C HIS A 44 -10.38 7.29 -19.10
N LEU A 45 -10.87 7.14 -20.34
CA LEU A 45 -11.71 6.01 -20.77
C LEU A 45 -10.90 4.71 -20.98
N VAL A 46 -9.57 4.78 -21.06
CA VAL A 46 -8.70 3.61 -21.35
C VAL A 46 -8.46 2.72 -20.12
N LYS A 47 -8.82 3.17 -18.90
CA LYS A 47 -8.72 2.37 -17.66
C LYS A 47 -10.05 1.71 -17.26
N GLU A 48 -10.91 1.43 -18.23
CA GLU A 48 -12.19 0.75 -18.01
C GLU A 48 -11.96 -0.70 -17.53
N GLY A 49 -12.72 -1.14 -16.53
CA GLY A 49 -12.76 -2.55 -16.11
C GLY A 49 -11.55 -3.08 -15.33
N THR A 50 -10.52 -2.28 -15.06
CA THR A 50 -9.38 -2.71 -14.21
C THR A 50 -9.77 -2.57 -12.72
N PRO A 51 -9.76 -3.66 -11.93
CA PRO A 51 -10.17 -3.64 -10.52
C PRO A 51 -9.31 -2.68 -9.69
N THR A 52 -9.94 -1.86 -8.86
CA THR A 52 -9.26 -0.85 -8.01
C THR A 52 -8.62 -1.41 -6.76
N MET A 53 -8.86 -2.67 -6.39
CA MET A 53 -8.40 -3.25 -5.13
C MET A 53 -7.24 -4.26 -5.28
N GLY A 54 -6.40 -4.11 -6.32
CA GLY A 54 -5.24 -5.00 -6.53
C GLY A 54 -4.26 -5.02 -5.35
N GLY A 55 -4.14 -3.90 -4.62
CA GLY A 55 -3.32 -3.78 -3.42
C GLY A 55 -3.75 -4.68 -2.26
N LEU A 56 -5.03 -5.09 -2.21
CA LEU A 56 -5.54 -6.00 -1.17
C LEU A 56 -4.88 -7.39 -1.26
N LEU A 57 -4.62 -7.88 -2.49
CA LEU A 57 -3.88 -9.12 -2.69
C LEU A 57 -2.45 -8.99 -2.20
N MET A 58 -1.79 -7.86 -2.48
CA MET A 58 -0.42 -7.61 -2.00
C MET A 58 -0.35 -7.60 -0.47
N ILE A 59 -1.26 -6.88 0.20
CA ILE A 59 -1.31 -6.84 1.67
C ILE A 59 -1.57 -8.24 2.24
N THR A 60 -2.49 -8.99 1.63
CA THR A 60 -2.86 -10.33 2.11
C THR A 60 -1.73 -11.34 1.92
N VAL A 61 -1.08 -11.35 0.75
CA VAL A 61 0.00 -12.30 0.47
C VAL A 61 1.27 -11.91 1.22
N VAL A 62 1.70 -10.64 1.17
CA VAL A 62 2.93 -10.20 1.84
C VAL A 62 2.76 -10.25 3.37
N GLY A 63 1.66 -9.71 3.88
CA GLY A 63 1.36 -9.74 5.32
C GLY A 63 1.15 -11.17 5.82
N GLY A 64 0.43 -12.00 5.05
CA GLY A 64 0.21 -13.41 5.38
C GLY A 64 1.50 -14.24 5.35
N SER A 65 2.35 -14.07 4.35
CA SER A 65 3.64 -14.76 4.27
C SER A 65 4.57 -14.35 5.42
N ALA A 66 4.61 -13.07 5.77
CA ALA A 66 5.39 -12.59 6.91
C ALA A 66 4.88 -13.17 8.24
N LEU A 67 3.56 -13.18 8.46
CA LEU A 67 2.93 -13.75 9.65
C LEU A 67 3.19 -15.26 9.77
N VAL A 68 3.10 -15.99 8.66
CA VAL A 68 3.37 -17.44 8.63
C VAL A 68 4.83 -17.73 8.98
N LEU A 69 5.77 -16.96 8.44
CA LEU A 69 7.19 -17.11 8.76
C LEU A 69 7.46 -16.87 10.24
N GLU A 70 6.86 -15.83 10.81
CA GLU A 70 7.02 -15.50 12.23
C GLU A 70 6.38 -16.56 13.13
N LEU A 71 5.20 -17.08 12.77
CA LEU A 71 4.56 -18.20 13.48
C LEU A 71 5.41 -19.48 13.43
N LEU A 72 6.06 -19.76 12.30
CA LEU A 72 6.95 -20.92 12.14
C LEU A 72 8.29 -20.74 12.85
N SER A 73 8.78 -19.51 12.98
CA SER A 73 9.99 -19.18 13.73
C SER A 73 9.78 -19.23 15.25
N GLY A 74 8.54 -19.14 15.73
CA GLY A 74 8.20 -19.25 17.15
C GLY A 74 8.45 -17.97 17.97
N ASP A 75 9.06 -16.95 17.36
CA ASP A 75 9.35 -15.64 17.96
C ASP A 75 8.15 -14.70 17.84
N PHE A 76 6.99 -15.11 18.38
CA PHE A 76 5.70 -14.42 18.20
C PHE A 76 5.61 -12.99 18.79
N LEU A 77 6.71 -12.40 19.25
CA LEU A 77 6.70 -11.29 20.21
C LEU A 77 7.81 -10.25 20.04
N ASP A 78 8.52 -10.23 18.91
CA ASP A 78 9.51 -9.15 18.73
C ASP A 78 8.81 -7.93 18.11
N GLY A 79 8.79 -6.81 18.85
CA GLY A 79 8.10 -5.57 18.42
C GLY A 79 8.62 -5.01 17.09
N SER A 80 9.77 -5.52 16.68
CA SER A 80 10.44 -5.29 15.42
C SER A 80 9.65 -5.69 14.17
N THR A 81 8.94 -6.81 14.23
CA THR A 81 8.15 -7.32 13.10
C THR A 81 6.68 -6.93 13.23
N PHE A 82 6.16 -6.89 14.46
CA PHE A 82 4.77 -6.56 14.72
C PHE A 82 4.41 -5.12 14.30
N ALA A 83 5.27 -4.14 14.60
CA ALA A 83 4.96 -2.74 14.28
C ALA A 83 4.83 -2.50 12.75
N PRO A 84 5.76 -2.96 11.88
CA PRO A 84 5.58 -2.91 10.43
C PRO A 84 4.34 -3.65 9.93
N LEU A 85 4.06 -4.85 10.44
CA LEU A 85 2.88 -5.64 10.02
C LEU A 85 1.56 -4.97 10.43
N ALA A 86 1.47 -4.44 11.65
CA ALA A 86 0.33 -3.67 12.11
C ALA A 86 0.13 -2.42 11.25
N THR A 87 1.22 -1.73 10.88
CA THR A 87 1.17 -0.57 9.97
C THR A 87 0.63 -0.96 8.60
N LEU A 88 1.18 -2.02 8.01
CA LEU A 88 0.75 -2.55 6.72
C LEU A 88 -0.74 -2.91 6.74
N GLY A 89 -1.19 -3.59 7.79
CA GLY A 89 -2.58 -3.97 7.98
C GLY A 89 -3.51 -2.78 8.16
N LEU A 90 -3.17 -1.82 9.03
CA LEU A 90 -4.01 -0.66 9.34
C LEU A 90 -4.11 0.32 8.16
N VAL A 91 -2.97 0.68 7.55
CA VAL A 91 -2.95 1.56 6.37
C VAL A 91 -3.58 0.86 5.16
N GLY A 92 -3.33 -0.44 5.02
CA GLY A 92 -3.95 -1.28 3.98
C GLY A 92 -5.47 -1.36 4.11
N ALA A 93 -5.99 -1.57 5.33
CA ALA A 93 -7.42 -1.59 5.60
C ALA A 93 -8.08 -0.24 5.32
N LEU A 94 -7.42 0.87 5.67
CA LEU A 94 -7.89 2.22 5.34
C LEU A 94 -7.97 2.43 3.81
N GLY A 95 -6.96 1.98 3.07
CA GLY A 95 -6.96 2.02 1.60
C GLY A 95 -8.08 1.17 1.00
N ALA A 96 -8.28 -0.05 1.51
CA ALA A 96 -9.36 -0.93 1.06
C ALA A 96 -10.76 -0.35 1.35
N ALA A 97 -10.94 0.31 2.49
CA ALA A 97 -12.18 0.99 2.84
C ALA A 97 -12.44 2.20 1.90
N ASP A 98 -11.39 2.96 1.56
CA ASP A 98 -11.47 4.07 0.61
C ASP A 98 -11.86 3.59 -0.80
N ASP A 99 -11.22 2.53 -1.29
CA ASP A 99 -11.52 1.94 -2.59
C ASP A 99 -12.92 1.32 -2.64
N TYR A 100 -13.36 0.68 -1.55
CA TYR A 100 -14.71 0.15 -1.41
C TYR A 100 -15.76 1.27 -1.50
N LEU A 101 -15.54 2.37 -0.76
CA LEU A 101 -16.44 3.51 -0.77
C LEU A 101 -16.49 4.13 -2.17
N ASN A 102 -15.34 4.40 -2.77
CA ASN A 102 -15.23 4.95 -4.11
C ASN A 102 -15.95 4.08 -5.17
N ALA A 103 -15.84 2.74 -5.08
CA ALA A 103 -16.53 1.83 -5.98
C ALA A 103 -18.06 1.86 -5.82
N ARG A 104 -18.58 2.11 -4.61
CA ARG A 104 -20.02 2.09 -4.31
C ARG A 104 -20.70 3.44 -4.52
N THR A 105 -20.06 4.53 -4.09
CA THR A 105 -20.66 5.88 -4.07
C THR A 105 -20.13 6.80 -5.16
N GLY A 106 -19.08 6.41 -5.89
CA GLY A 106 -18.44 7.25 -6.91
C GLY A 106 -17.53 8.35 -6.35
N ASP A 107 -17.52 8.51 -5.03
CA ASP A 107 -16.63 9.38 -4.26
C ASP A 107 -15.95 8.53 -3.18
N GLY A 108 -14.63 8.69 -3.00
CA GLY A 108 -13.87 8.08 -1.90
C GLY A 108 -14.03 8.83 -0.57
N ILE A 109 -13.26 8.43 0.43
CA ILE A 109 -13.16 9.11 1.73
C ILE A 109 -12.69 10.54 1.48
N ARG A 110 -13.31 11.51 2.16
CA ARG A 110 -12.92 12.92 2.06
C ARG A 110 -11.43 13.05 2.39
N GLY A 111 -10.66 13.72 1.53
CA GLY A 111 -9.20 13.82 1.68
C GLY A 111 -8.75 14.28 3.08
N ARG A 112 -9.49 15.19 3.72
CA ARG A 112 -9.22 15.62 5.11
C ARG A 112 -9.39 14.50 6.14
N GLN A 113 -10.42 13.67 5.99
CA GLN A 113 -10.65 12.51 6.88
C GLN A 113 -9.59 11.44 6.65
N LYS A 114 -9.23 11.17 5.39
CA LYS A 114 -8.16 10.24 5.05
C LYS A 114 -6.82 10.67 5.64
N LEU A 115 -6.46 11.95 5.52
CA LEU A 115 -5.23 12.50 6.09
C LEU A 115 -5.23 12.43 7.62
N LEU A 116 -6.35 12.73 8.28
CA LEU A 116 -6.47 12.66 9.74
C LEU A 116 -6.28 11.22 10.24
N TRP A 117 -6.90 10.25 9.57
CA TRP A 117 -6.69 8.82 9.86
C TRP A 117 -5.25 8.37 9.62
N GLN A 118 -4.66 8.74 8.48
CA GLN A 118 -3.25 8.43 8.19
C GLN A 118 -2.32 9.04 9.24
N THR A 119 -2.60 10.26 9.70
CA THR A 119 -1.81 10.94 10.74
C THR A 119 -1.91 10.21 12.07
N ALA A 120 -3.12 9.81 12.48
CA ALA A 120 -3.32 9.06 13.72
C ALA A 120 -2.60 7.70 13.69
N VAL A 121 -2.74 6.95 12.59
CA VAL A 121 -2.08 5.64 12.42
C VAL A 121 -0.56 5.80 12.36
N ALA A 122 -0.05 6.73 11.56
CA ALA A 122 1.39 6.97 11.44
C ALA A 122 2.01 7.43 12.77
N GLY A 123 1.32 8.31 13.51
CA GLY A 123 1.75 8.75 14.84
C GLY A 123 1.81 7.60 15.85
N TYR A 124 0.78 6.76 15.90
CA TYR A 124 0.75 5.58 16.77
C TYR A 124 1.88 4.59 16.45
N VAL A 125 2.06 4.28 15.17
CA VAL A 125 3.13 3.38 14.70
C VAL A 125 4.51 3.95 15.05
N ALA A 126 4.76 5.22 14.74
CA ALA A 126 6.04 5.85 15.04
C ALA A 126 6.33 5.87 16.54
N PHE A 127 5.31 6.10 17.37
CA PHE A 127 5.41 5.99 18.82
C PHE A 127 5.76 4.57 19.26
N GLN A 128 5.09 3.55 18.74
CA GLN A 128 5.39 2.15 19.07
C GLN A 128 6.82 1.77 18.69
N ILE A 129 7.29 2.16 17.49
CA ILE A 129 8.68 1.94 17.07
C ILE A 129 9.65 2.57 18.07
N GLN A 130 9.40 3.82 18.49
CA GLN A 130 10.25 4.48 19.47
C GLN A 130 10.25 3.77 20.82
N GLN A 131 9.09 3.27 21.29
CA GLN A 131 9.01 2.52 22.55
C GLN A 131 9.74 1.18 22.50
N THR A 132 9.72 0.50 21.34
CA THR A 132 10.38 -0.79 21.18
C THR A 132 11.90 -0.66 21.06
N TYR A 133 12.39 0.35 20.34
CA TYR A 133 13.80 0.43 19.94
C TYR A 133 14.59 1.55 20.61
N ALA A 134 13.92 2.45 21.34
CA ALA A 134 14.53 3.57 22.03
C ALA A 134 15.53 4.36 21.15
N ILE A 135 15.13 4.69 19.91
CA ILE A 135 16.02 5.30 18.92
C ILE A 135 16.38 6.73 19.35
N ASP A 136 17.67 6.96 19.50
CA ASP A 136 18.28 8.23 19.91
C ASP A 136 19.35 8.73 18.92
N VAL A 137 19.73 7.91 17.93
CA VAL A 137 20.70 8.26 16.89
C VAL A 137 20.18 7.84 15.50
N LEU A 138 20.25 8.77 14.55
CA LEU A 138 20.01 8.54 13.13
C LEU A 138 21.32 8.53 12.36
N LEU A 139 21.53 7.49 11.55
CA LEU A 139 22.64 7.42 10.61
C LEU A 139 22.28 8.16 9.33
N VAL A 140 22.77 9.38 9.18
CA VAL A 140 22.52 10.19 7.99
C VAL A 140 23.64 9.94 6.97
N PRO A 141 23.31 9.60 5.70
CA PRO A 141 24.32 9.43 4.66
C PRO A 141 25.24 10.65 4.59
N PHE A 142 26.55 10.41 4.47
CA PHE A 142 27.61 11.43 4.40
C PHE A 142 27.86 12.25 5.67
N LEU A 143 26.88 12.43 6.55
CA LEU A 143 27.00 13.18 7.81
C LEU A 143 27.34 12.29 9.02
N GLY A 144 27.06 10.99 8.94
CA GLY A 144 27.31 10.05 10.02
C GLY A 144 26.19 10.03 11.08
N PRO A 145 26.48 9.61 12.32
CA PRO A 145 25.49 9.54 13.39
C PRO A 145 25.07 10.94 13.85
N VAL A 146 23.77 11.18 13.89
CA VAL A 146 23.14 12.42 14.36
C VAL A 146 22.23 12.07 15.52
N GLU A 147 22.48 12.66 16.69
CA GLU A 147 21.61 12.50 17.85
C GLU A 147 20.24 13.14 17.60
N ILE A 148 19.18 12.45 18.02
CA ILE A 148 17.80 12.88 17.83
C ILE A 148 17.00 12.61 19.10
N ALA A 149 16.26 13.63 19.55
CA ALA A 149 15.35 13.45 20.67
C ALA A 149 14.20 12.49 20.27
N PRO A 150 13.73 11.62 21.18
CA PRO A 150 12.66 10.64 20.90
C PRO A 150 11.41 11.25 20.24
N VAL A 151 10.99 12.43 20.71
CA VAL A 151 9.82 13.13 20.16
C VAL A 151 10.04 13.59 18.71
N VAL A 152 11.26 14.00 18.36
CA VAL A 152 11.63 14.44 17.02
C VAL A 152 11.69 13.22 16.10
N TYR A 153 12.21 12.09 16.58
CA TYR A 153 12.19 10.83 15.83
C TYR A 153 10.75 10.40 15.51
N VAL A 154 9.84 10.41 16.50
CA VAL A 154 8.42 10.05 16.28
C VAL A 154 7.77 10.95 15.25
N ALA A 155 7.98 12.27 15.35
CA ALA A 155 7.44 13.23 14.37
C ALA A 155 8.00 12.99 12.96
N PHE A 156 9.31 12.75 12.84
CA PHE A 156 9.98 12.46 11.57
C PHE A 156 9.47 11.16 10.95
N ALA A 157 9.40 10.08 11.72
CA ALA A 157 8.91 8.78 11.25
C ALA A 157 7.44 8.84 10.82
N ALA A 158 6.58 9.50 11.60
CA ALA A 158 5.17 9.70 11.24
C ALA A 158 5.05 10.50 9.93
N PHE A 159 5.82 11.58 9.78
CA PHE A 159 5.87 12.36 8.55
C PHE A 159 6.34 11.51 7.35
N ALA A 160 7.40 10.72 7.50
CA ALA A 160 7.92 9.86 6.44
C ALA A 160 6.88 8.82 5.98
N ILE A 161 6.13 8.21 6.91
CA ILE A 161 5.05 7.27 6.60
C ILE A 161 3.94 7.96 5.79
N ILE A 162 3.46 9.12 6.26
CA ILE A 162 2.39 9.87 5.58
C ILE A 162 2.87 10.34 4.20
N ALA A 163 4.07 10.90 4.10
CA ALA A 163 4.66 11.39 2.87
C ALA A 163 4.82 10.27 1.83
N THR A 164 5.31 9.09 2.25
CA THR A 164 5.46 7.93 1.36
C THR A 164 4.10 7.42 0.88
N SER A 165 3.14 7.27 1.79
CA SER A 165 1.79 6.78 1.44
C SER A 165 1.08 7.72 0.44
N ASN A 166 1.17 9.03 0.67
CA ASN A 166 0.58 10.03 -0.22
C ASN A 166 1.37 10.15 -1.53
N GLY A 167 2.70 10.10 -1.47
CA GLY A 167 3.57 10.15 -2.65
C GLY A 167 3.28 9.02 -3.64
N VAL A 168 3.18 7.78 -3.16
CA VAL A 168 2.82 6.61 -3.99
C VAL A 168 1.44 6.81 -4.65
N ASN A 169 0.44 7.25 -3.87
CA ASN A 169 -0.91 7.51 -4.36
C ASN A 169 -0.93 8.62 -5.45
N LEU A 170 -0.15 9.69 -5.28
CA LEU A 170 -0.01 10.73 -6.31
C LEU A 170 0.64 10.19 -7.60
N THR A 171 1.67 9.36 -7.47
CA THR A 171 2.38 8.81 -8.64
C THR A 171 1.56 7.77 -9.42
N ASP A 172 0.71 6.98 -8.75
CA ASP A 172 -0.16 5.99 -9.41
C ASP A 172 -1.30 6.64 -10.24
N GLY A 173 -1.69 7.86 -9.86
CA GLY A 173 -2.64 8.68 -10.61
C GLY A 173 -2.11 9.16 -11.97
N LEU A 174 -0.79 9.24 -12.15
CA LEU A 174 -0.14 9.65 -13.39
C LEU A 174 0.01 8.44 -14.31
N THR A 175 -0.79 8.37 -15.38
CA THR A 175 -0.62 7.32 -16.40
C THR A 175 0.57 7.68 -17.28
N VAL A 176 1.74 7.07 -17.04
CA VAL A 176 2.98 7.38 -17.76
C VAL A 176 3.13 6.58 -19.07
N TRP A 177 2.15 5.78 -19.51
CA TRP A 177 2.33 4.93 -20.69
C TRP A 177 1.63 5.46 -21.98
N PRO A 178 2.39 5.84 -23.04
CA PRO A 178 1.82 6.23 -24.33
C PRO A 178 1.29 5.08 -25.19
N ALA A 179 1.54 3.80 -24.85
CA ALA A 179 1.32 2.70 -25.82
C ALA A 179 -0.13 2.24 -26.00
N ALA A 180 -1.12 2.86 -25.34
CA ALA A 180 -2.54 2.50 -25.54
C ALA A 180 -3.24 3.36 -26.61
N ARG A 181 -2.49 4.02 -27.51
CA ARG A 181 -3.04 4.94 -28.52
C ARG A 181 -3.17 4.38 -29.94
N SER A 182 -2.91 3.10 -30.19
CA SER A 182 -2.99 2.56 -31.56
C SER A 182 -3.72 1.22 -31.66
N SER A 183 -5.05 1.26 -31.60
CA SER A 183 -5.93 0.31 -32.32
C SER A 183 -7.40 0.70 -32.22
N SER A 184 -7.79 1.83 -32.81
CA SER A 184 -9.19 1.96 -33.26
C SER A 184 -9.33 1.21 -34.59
N PRO A 185 -10.17 0.18 -34.71
CA PRO A 185 -10.54 -0.36 -36.02
C PRO A 185 -11.40 0.71 -36.72
N SER A 186 -10.93 1.20 -37.86
CA SER A 186 -11.76 2.01 -38.75
C SER A 186 -12.84 1.13 -39.36
N SER A 187 -14.05 1.16 -38.82
CA SER A 187 -15.25 0.76 -39.53
C SER A 187 -15.86 1.99 -40.20
N ALA A 188 -15.71 2.10 -41.52
CA ALA A 188 -16.56 2.93 -42.37
C ALA A 188 -16.49 2.42 -43.83
N SER A 189 -17.63 1.91 -44.28
CA SER A 189 -18.13 1.77 -45.67
C SER A 189 -17.21 1.30 -46.78
#